data_AF-A0AA85JW98-F1
#
_entry.id   AF-A0AA85JW98-F1
#
_cell.length_a   1.000
_cell.length_b   1.000
_cell.length_c   1.000
_cell.angle_alpha   90.00
_cell.angle_beta   90.00
_cell.angle_gamma   90.00
#
_symmetry.space_group_name_H-M   'P 1'
#
loop_
_entity.id
_entity.type
_entity.pdbx_description
1 polymer ?
#
loop_
_entity_poly.entity_id
_entity_poly.type
_entity_poly.pdbx_seq_one_letter_code
_entity_poly.pdbx_strand_id
1 'polypeptide(L)'
;MTRRDDGKIQRSIFRKQTWTGQYLHFTSFVPIQYKRPLVKCLFSRARKICTSDTLMDELRHVHSVLLANGYPESFITCHSKKPHLEKTASVPKKAIFINLPFKDDQIMQLTTQRLRSAIKRTFYAASLFLTCRTFSIPVPTIKRRNSVDSTSSCIYKFTCSCGDTCIGRINRMFQCRRKKHSKMATKSYRKY
;
A
#
# COMPACT_ATOMS: atom_id res chain seq x y z
N MET A 1 -22.61 21.86 -1.73
CA MET A 1 -22.63 22.97 -2.71
C MET A 1 -23.67 23.94 -2.23
N THR A 2 -23.30 25.20 -2.06
CA THR A 2 -24.20 26.26 -1.60
C THR A 2 -24.34 27.28 -2.72
N ARG A 3 -25.49 27.95 -2.80
CA ARG A 3 -25.66 29.09 -3.70
C ARG A 3 -25.32 30.35 -2.93
N ARG A 4 -24.60 31.25 -3.58
CA ARG A 4 -24.35 32.60 -3.08
C ARG A 4 -25.58 33.48 -3.30
N ASP A 5 -25.59 34.64 -2.66
CA ASP A 5 -26.63 35.67 -2.83
C ASP A 5 -26.68 36.22 -4.26
N ASP A 6 -25.55 36.17 -4.98
CA ASP A 6 -25.47 36.54 -6.41
C ASP A 6 -25.95 35.44 -7.37
N GLY A 7 -26.51 34.35 -6.84
CA GLY A 7 -27.01 33.21 -7.62
C GLY A 7 -25.93 32.25 -8.13
N LYS A 8 -24.63 32.56 -7.95
CA LYS A 8 -23.54 31.67 -8.38
C LYS A 8 -23.33 30.51 -7.43
N ILE A 9 -22.84 29.40 -7.98
CA ILE A 9 -22.53 28.19 -7.21
C ILE A 9 -21.22 28.38 -6.45
N GLN A 10 -21.25 28.20 -5.13
CA GLN A 10 -20.08 28.09 -4.28
C GLN A 10 -19.70 26.61 -4.14
N ARG A 11 -18.42 26.33 -4.39
CA ARG A 11 -17.86 24.98 -4.31
C ARG A 11 -16.81 24.93 -3.21
N SER A 12 -16.86 23.89 -2.40
CA SER A 12 -15.90 23.61 -1.34
C SER A 12 -15.64 22.11 -1.29
N ILE A 13 -14.53 21.72 -0.65
CA ILE A 13 -14.21 20.30 -0.45
C ILE A 13 -14.99 19.78 0.74
N PHE A 14 -15.89 18.83 0.48
CA PHE A 14 -16.63 18.13 1.52
C PHE A 14 -15.77 17.01 2.13
N ARG A 15 -15.77 16.93 3.47
CA ARG A 15 -15.11 15.87 4.25
C ARG A 15 -16.18 15.11 5.02
N LYS A 16 -16.12 13.78 5.00
CA LYS A 16 -17.01 12.93 5.80
C LYS A 16 -16.67 13.06 7.28
N GLN A 17 -17.64 12.82 8.15
CA GLN A 17 -17.44 12.85 9.61
C GLN A 17 -16.38 11.83 10.08
N THR A 18 -16.21 10.72 9.36
CA THR A 18 -15.19 9.70 9.65
C THR A 18 -13.80 10.06 9.14
N TRP A 19 -13.62 11.22 8.49
CA TRP A 19 -12.32 11.63 7.97
C TRP A 19 -11.43 12.16 9.11
N THR A 20 -10.31 11.48 9.35
CA THR A 20 -9.40 11.76 10.47
C THR A 20 -8.28 12.75 10.15
N GLY A 21 -8.14 13.17 8.89
CA GLY A 21 -7.00 14.01 8.47
C GLY A 21 -5.66 13.26 8.35
N GLN A 22 -5.68 11.93 8.46
CA GLN A 22 -4.47 11.13 8.37
C GLN A 22 -4.04 10.92 6.91
N TYR A 23 -2.81 11.34 6.62
CA TYR A 23 -2.10 11.08 5.37
C TYR A 23 -0.85 10.25 5.65
N LEU A 24 -0.06 10.01 4.61
CA LEU A 24 1.24 9.39 4.75
C LEU A 24 2.15 10.28 5.59
N HIS A 25 2.52 9.84 6.80
CA HIS A 25 3.43 10.57 7.67
C HIS A 25 4.81 10.74 7.02
N PHE A 26 5.40 11.93 7.13
CA PHE A 26 6.70 12.26 6.55
C PHE A 26 7.87 11.35 6.99
N THR A 27 7.85 10.80 8.21
CA THR A 27 8.91 9.92 8.74
C THR A 27 8.71 8.44 8.37
N SER A 28 7.59 8.10 7.72
CA SER A 28 7.35 6.74 7.24
C SER A 28 8.44 6.28 6.27
N PHE A 29 8.68 4.97 6.25
CA PHE A 29 9.59 4.28 5.33
C PHE A 29 9.01 4.21 3.90
N VAL A 30 8.63 5.37 3.38
CA VAL A 30 8.09 5.57 2.05
C VAL A 30 8.92 6.64 1.34
N PRO A 31 9.32 6.41 0.08
CA PRO A 31 10.20 7.32 -0.62
C PRO A 31 9.64 8.72 -0.74
N ILE A 32 10.53 9.71 -0.69
CA ILE A 32 10.18 11.12 -0.92
C ILE A 32 9.41 11.33 -2.24
N GLN A 33 9.64 10.46 -3.23
CA GLN A 33 8.98 10.48 -4.54
C GLN A 33 7.46 10.26 -4.46
N TYR A 34 6.95 9.62 -3.41
CA TYR A 34 5.51 9.46 -3.16
C TYR A 34 4.95 10.56 -2.25
N LYS A 35 5.80 11.13 -1.37
CA LYS A 35 5.45 12.26 -0.49
C LYS A 35 5.27 13.57 -1.27
N ARG A 36 6.10 13.85 -2.28
CA ARG A 36 5.99 15.07 -3.13
C ARG A 36 4.68 15.17 -3.92
N PRO A 37 4.24 14.11 -4.65
CA PRO A 37 2.99 14.14 -5.40
C PRO A 37 1.77 14.25 -4.48
N LEU A 38 1.82 13.70 -3.27
CA LEU A 38 0.75 13.85 -2.29
C LEU A 38 0.47 15.33 -2.03
N VAL A 39 1.50 16.10 -1.66
CA VAL A 39 1.39 17.55 -1.45
C VAL A 39 0.83 18.23 -2.70
N LYS A 40 1.45 18.01 -3.86
CA LYS A 40 1.00 18.60 -5.14
C LYS A 40 -0.46 18.29 -5.44
N CYS A 41 -0.89 17.06 -5.19
CA CYS A 41 -2.25 16.60 -5.45
C CYS A 41 -3.26 17.34 -4.56
N LEU A 42 -2.99 17.48 -3.25
CA LEU A 42 -3.90 18.18 -2.34
C LEU A 42 -4.07 19.66 -2.73
N PHE A 43 -2.97 20.36 -2.99
CA PHE A 43 -3.01 21.76 -3.42
C PHE A 43 -3.65 21.95 -4.80
N SER A 44 -3.38 21.04 -5.74
CA SER A 44 -4.02 21.04 -7.07
C SER A 44 -5.52 20.79 -6.97
N ARG A 45 -5.93 19.83 -6.13
CA ARG A 45 -7.34 19.50 -5.87
C ARG A 45 -8.09 20.69 -5.27
N ALA A 46 -7.51 21.36 -4.27
CA ALA A 46 -8.09 22.57 -3.67
C ALA A 46 -8.36 23.64 -4.74
N ARG A 47 -7.36 23.93 -5.60
CA ARG A 47 -7.49 24.90 -6.69
C ARG A 47 -8.49 24.52 -7.77
N LYS A 48 -8.66 23.22 -8.04
CA LYS A 48 -9.57 22.73 -9.08
C LYS A 48 -11.03 22.74 -8.60
N ILE A 49 -11.27 22.44 -7.32
CA ILE A 49 -12.62 22.25 -6.78
C ILE A 49 -13.17 23.55 -6.20
N CYS A 50 -12.41 24.26 -5.37
CA CYS A 50 -12.90 25.41 -4.62
C CYS A 50 -13.17 26.62 -5.51
N THR A 51 -14.10 27.48 -5.08
CA THR A 51 -14.28 28.82 -5.65
C THR A 51 -13.31 29.81 -4.99
N SER A 52 -13.14 31.01 -5.57
CA SER A 52 -12.24 32.06 -5.05
C SER A 52 -12.38 32.30 -3.55
N ASP A 53 -13.62 32.28 -3.07
CA ASP A 53 -14.00 32.66 -1.71
C ASP A 53 -13.69 31.56 -0.69
N THR A 54 -13.74 30.27 -1.10
CA THR A 54 -13.45 29.12 -0.22
C THR A 54 -12.03 28.57 -0.41
N LEU A 55 -11.33 29.04 -1.43
CA LEU A 55 -10.01 28.53 -1.80
C LEU A 55 -8.98 28.79 -0.71
N MET A 56 -8.95 29.99 -0.15
CA MET A 56 -7.96 30.35 0.87
C MET A 56 -8.11 29.53 2.14
N ASP A 57 -9.35 29.26 2.57
CA ASP A 57 -9.63 28.43 3.74
C ASP A 57 -9.20 26.99 3.51
N GLU A 58 -9.49 26.45 2.33
CA GLU A 58 -9.09 25.08 1.98
C GLU A 58 -7.57 24.95 1.87
N LEU A 59 -6.88 25.95 1.32
CA LEU A 59 -5.41 25.97 1.25
C LEU A 59 -4.78 25.99 2.65
N ARG A 60 -5.31 26.83 3.56
CA ARG A 60 -4.87 26.88 4.96
C ARG A 60 -5.12 25.56 5.68
N HIS A 61 -6.28 24.95 5.42
CA HIS A 61 -6.61 23.64 6.01
C HIS A 61 -5.66 22.55 5.53
N VAL A 62 -5.43 22.43 4.21
CA VAL A 62 -4.48 21.44 3.65
C VAL A 62 -3.08 21.64 4.24
N HIS A 63 -2.67 22.89 4.41
CA HIS A 63 -1.39 23.24 5.02
C HIS A 63 -1.28 22.72 6.46
N SER A 64 -2.25 23.05 7.31
CA SER A 64 -2.32 22.60 8.71
C SER A 64 -2.30 21.07 8.82
N VAL A 65 -3.07 20.39 7.97
CA VAL A 65 -3.13 18.93 7.97
C VAL A 65 -1.80 18.31 7.58
N LEU A 66 -1.07 18.87 6.60
CA LEU A 66 0.25 18.39 6.22
C LEU A 66 1.27 18.57 7.34
N LEU A 67 1.23 19.70 8.05
CA LEU A 67 2.07 19.92 9.24
C LEU A 67 1.78 18.90 10.33
N ALA A 68 0.50 18.61 10.60
CA ALA A 68 0.10 17.57 11.55
C ALA A 68 0.57 16.15 11.14
N ASN A 69 0.78 15.90 9.84
CA ASN A 69 1.37 14.66 9.31
C ASN A 69 2.92 14.70 9.27
N GLY A 70 3.55 15.69 9.90
CA GLY A 70 4.99 15.83 10.07
C GLY A 70 5.74 16.32 8.83
N TYR A 71 5.07 16.91 7.85
CA TYR A 71 5.75 17.47 6.68
C TYR A 71 6.47 18.77 7.05
N PRO A 72 7.76 18.95 6.69
CA PRO A 72 8.46 20.21 6.92
C PRO A 72 7.83 21.37 6.14
N GLU A 73 7.78 22.55 6.75
CA GLU A 73 7.23 23.78 6.16
C GLU A 73 7.82 24.07 4.77
N SER A 74 9.14 24.09 4.67
CA SER A 74 9.87 24.34 3.42
C SER A 74 9.51 23.35 2.31
N PHE A 75 9.23 22.10 2.67
CA PHE A 75 8.79 21.08 1.73
C PHE A 75 7.38 21.36 1.22
N ILE A 76 6.47 21.79 2.10
CA ILE A 76 5.09 22.16 1.72
C ILE A 76 5.13 23.37 0.79
N THR A 77 5.81 24.45 1.18
CA THR A 77 5.90 25.69 0.38
C THR A 77 6.51 25.45 -1.00
N CYS A 78 7.53 24.60 -1.09
CA CYS A 78 8.16 24.25 -2.37
C CYS A 78 7.20 23.54 -3.32
N HIS A 79 6.38 22.62 -2.79
CA HIS A 79 5.53 21.74 -3.59
C HIS A 79 4.07 22.19 -3.69
N SER A 80 3.67 23.25 -2.98
CA SER A 80 2.33 23.84 -3.06
C SER A 80 2.15 24.72 -4.30
N LYS A 81 3.23 25.16 -4.95
CA LYS A 81 3.18 26.05 -6.13
C LYS A 81 2.39 25.43 -7.29
N LYS A 82 1.75 26.29 -8.10
CA LYS A 82 1.04 25.82 -9.30
C LYS A 82 2.06 25.15 -10.23
N PRO A 83 1.78 23.95 -10.78
CA PRO A 83 2.66 23.39 -11.79
C PRO A 83 2.66 24.31 -13.01
N HIS A 84 3.84 24.82 -13.37
CA HIS A 84 4.03 25.48 -14.65
C HIS A 84 3.94 24.41 -15.73
N LEU A 85 2.85 24.41 -16.50
CA LEU A 85 2.68 23.49 -17.62
C LEU A 85 3.20 24.16 -18.89
N GLU A 86 4.52 24.30 -18.98
CA GLU A 86 5.14 24.45 -20.29
C GLU A 86 5.20 23.06 -20.93
N LYS A 87 4.18 22.75 -21.73
CA LYS A 87 4.24 21.59 -22.62
C LYS A 87 5.01 21.98 -23.86
N THR A 88 6.34 21.87 -23.81
CA THR A 88 7.12 21.87 -25.04
C THR A 88 6.79 20.58 -25.79
N ALA A 89 6.24 20.69 -27.00
CA ALA A 89 5.99 19.54 -27.86
C ALA A 89 7.34 18.86 -28.14
N SER A 90 7.53 17.66 -27.60
CA SER A 90 8.76 16.88 -27.75
C SER A 90 8.39 15.47 -28.18
N VAL A 91 9.23 14.89 -29.03
CA VAL A 91 9.08 13.52 -29.53
C VAL A 91 8.96 12.55 -28.34
N PRO A 92 8.02 11.59 -28.36
CA PRO A 92 7.85 10.63 -27.28
C PRO A 92 9.13 9.81 -27.08
N LYS A 93 9.64 9.80 -25.85
CA LYS A 93 10.83 9.04 -25.45
C LYS A 93 10.48 7.59 -25.12
N LYS A 94 11.39 6.66 -25.40
CA LYS A 94 11.24 5.24 -25.02
C LYS A 94 11.28 5.09 -23.51
N ALA A 95 10.24 4.50 -22.92
CA ALA A 95 10.19 4.26 -21.48
C ALA A 95 11.09 3.07 -21.09
N ILE A 96 11.95 3.28 -20.09
CA ILE A 96 12.78 2.24 -19.48
C ILE A 96 12.36 2.11 -18.02
N PHE A 97 12.07 0.89 -17.58
CA PHE A 97 11.68 0.59 -16.20
C PHE A 97 12.83 -0.11 -15.47
N ILE A 98 13.23 0.42 -14.33
CA ILE A 98 14.23 -0.21 -13.46
C ILE A 98 13.63 -0.36 -12.06
N ASN A 99 13.68 -1.60 -11.56
CA ASN A 99 13.28 -1.91 -10.19
C ASN A 99 14.47 -1.75 -9.26
N LEU A 100 14.32 -0.90 -8.24
CA LEU A 100 15.30 -0.77 -7.17
C LEU A 100 14.83 -1.56 -5.93
N PRO A 101 15.70 -2.38 -5.34
CA PRO A 101 15.44 -2.92 -4.01
C PRO A 101 15.35 -1.74 -3.04
N PHE A 102 14.31 -1.75 -2.22
CA PHE A 102 14.06 -0.65 -1.30
C PHE A 102 15.22 -0.49 -0.30
N LYS A 103 15.83 0.70 -0.27
CA LYS A 103 16.88 1.12 0.67
C LYS A 103 16.55 2.53 1.18
N ASP A 104 17.20 2.94 2.27
CA ASP A 104 17.11 4.28 2.87
C ASP A 104 16.92 5.42 1.83
N ASP A 105 16.06 6.38 2.17
CA ASP A 105 15.68 7.53 1.36
C ASP A 105 16.89 8.28 0.76
N GLN A 106 17.99 8.44 1.51
CA GLN A 106 19.17 9.17 1.02
C GLN A 106 19.89 8.39 -0.10
N ILE A 107 20.14 7.11 0.11
CA ILE A 107 20.85 6.26 -0.85
C ILE A 107 19.99 6.04 -2.09
N MET A 108 18.67 5.91 -1.91
CA MET A 108 17.72 5.80 -3.01
C MET A 108 17.70 7.09 -3.84
N GLN A 109 17.71 8.27 -3.21
CA GLN A 109 17.79 9.55 -3.92
C GLN A 109 19.08 9.69 -4.72
N LEU A 110 20.24 9.38 -4.11
CA LEU A 110 21.54 9.46 -4.78
C LEU A 110 21.61 8.49 -5.97
N THR A 111 21.21 7.24 -5.78
CA THR A 111 21.18 6.21 -6.84
C THR A 111 20.26 6.63 -7.97
N THR A 112 19.08 7.16 -7.65
CA THR A 112 18.14 7.71 -8.63
C THR A 112 18.75 8.85 -9.44
N GLN A 113 19.42 9.80 -8.78
CA GLN A 113 20.06 10.92 -9.46
C GLN A 113 21.17 10.44 -10.40
N ARG A 114 22.03 9.52 -9.93
CA ARG A 114 23.10 8.94 -10.75
C ARG A 114 22.55 8.21 -11.98
N LEU A 115 21.53 7.36 -11.82
CA LEU A 115 20.90 6.66 -12.93
C LEU A 115 20.26 7.62 -13.93
N ARG A 116 19.54 8.64 -13.46
CA ARG A 116 18.95 9.67 -14.34
C ARG A 116 20.02 10.43 -15.11
N SER A 117 21.10 10.83 -14.45
CA SER A 117 22.21 11.55 -15.08
C SER A 117 22.94 10.67 -16.11
N ALA A 118 23.15 9.39 -15.80
CA ALA A 118 23.77 8.43 -16.72
C ALA A 118 22.91 8.25 -17.99
N ILE A 119 21.62 7.94 -17.83
CA ILE A 119 20.71 7.73 -18.97
C ILE A 119 20.54 9.01 -19.80
N LYS A 120 20.47 10.18 -19.16
CA LYS A 120 20.39 11.45 -19.88
C LYS A 120 21.62 11.69 -20.76
N ARG A 121 22.81 11.22 -20.33
CA ARG A 121 24.07 11.33 -21.07
C ARG A 121 24.19 10.30 -22.20
N THR A 122 23.85 9.04 -21.95
CA THR A 122 24.06 7.93 -22.90
C THR A 122 22.88 7.69 -23.83
N PHE A 123 21.65 7.92 -23.36
CA PHE A 123 20.42 7.59 -24.09
C PHE A 123 19.40 8.74 -24.00
N TYR A 124 19.63 9.82 -24.75
CA TYR A 124 18.75 11.00 -24.75
C TYR A 124 17.29 10.71 -25.14
N ALA A 125 17.08 9.73 -26.03
CA ALA A 125 15.78 9.28 -26.50
C ALA A 125 15.02 8.39 -25.49
N ALA A 126 15.61 8.08 -24.33
CA ALA A 126 14.98 7.26 -23.31
C ALA A 126 14.51 8.08 -22.10
N SER A 127 13.43 7.63 -21.46
CA SER A 127 12.91 8.15 -20.20
C SER A 127 12.94 7.05 -19.13
N LEU A 128 13.65 7.32 -18.03
CA LEU A 128 13.77 6.38 -16.92
C LEU A 128 12.59 6.49 -15.95
N PHE A 129 11.95 5.34 -15.69
CA PHE A 129 10.96 5.14 -14.65
C PHE A 129 11.54 4.19 -13.59
N LEU A 130 11.63 4.67 -12.36
CA LEU A 130 12.13 3.90 -11.23
C LEU A 130 10.96 3.43 -10.38
N THR A 131 10.94 2.14 -10.10
CA THR A 131 9.97 1.49 -9.22
C THR A 131 10.70 0.88 -8.04
N CYS A 132 10.19 1.11 -6.83
CA CYS A 132 10.76 0.51 -5.62
C CYS A 132 9.97 -0.72 -5.26
N ARG A 133 10.63 -1.86 -5.05
CA ARG A 133 9.99 -3.10 -4.58
C ARG A 133 10.72 -3.60 -3.34
N THR A 134 9.98 -3.79 -2.26
CA THR A 134 10.42 -4.58 -1.11
C THR A 134 10.19 -6.04 -1.45
N PHE A 135 11.23 -6.86 -1.48
CA PHE A 135 11.03 -8.30 -1.47
C PHE A 135 10.49 -8.70 -0.10
N SER A 136 9.47 -9.56 -0.07
CA SER A 136 9.07 -10.22 1.17
C SER A 136 10.28 -10.94 1.72
N ILE A 137 10.75 -10.56 2.90
CA ILE A 137 11.66 -11.41 3.66
C ILE A 137 10.88 -12.71 3.89
N PRO A 138 11.42 -13.90 3.59
CA PRO A 138 10.81 -15.16 3.99
C PRO A 138 10.79 -15.20 5.52
N VAL A 139 9.70 -14.70 6.12
CA VAL A 139 9.50 -14.80 7.56
C VAL A 139 9.12 -16.24 7.85
N PRO A 140 9.84 -16.95 8.73
CA PRO A 140 9.41 -18.27 9.15
C PRO A 140 7.99 -18.18 9.69
N THR A 141 7.16 -19.17 9.35
CA THR A 141 5.75 -19.22 9.76
C THR A 141 5.65 -19.06 11.28
N ILE A 142 5.23 -17.89 11.76
CA ILE A 142 5.08 -17.59 13.20
C ILE A 142 3.99 -18.46 13.84
N LYS A 143 3.08 -19.00 13.03
CA LYS A 143 2.10 -20.00 13.47
C LYS A 143 2.85 -21.28 13.81
N ARG A 144 2.93 -21.61 15.10
CA ARG A 144 3.40 -22.93 15.56
C ARG A 144 2.63 -24.02 14.80
N ARG A 145 3.35 -25.04 14.34
CA ARG A 145 2.73 -26.22 13.73
C ARG A 145 1.82 -26.84 14.80
N ASN A 146 0.51 -26.78 14.61
CA ASN A 146 -0.43 -27.46 15.51
C ASN A 146 -0.05 -28.95 15.57
N SER A 147 -0.06 -29.52 16.77
CA SER A 147 0.09 -30.97 16.93
C SER A 147 -0.97 -31.68 16.08
N VAL A 148 -0.65 -32.89 15.60
CA VAL A 148 -1.52 -33.63 14.67
C VAL A 148 -2.96 -33.75 15.20
N ASP A 149 -3.10 -33.89 16.51
CA ASP A 149 -4.36 -34.05 17.23
C ASP A 149 -5.25 -32.80 17.24
N SER A 150 -4.64 -31.62 17.18
CA SER A 150 -5.33 -30.33 17.18
C SER A 150 -5.61 -29.79 15.78
N THR A 151 -5.33 -30.58 14.74
CA THR A 151 -5.61 -30.16 13.37
C THR A 151 -7.08 -30.40 12.99
N SER A 152 -7.70 -29.41 12.36
CA SER A 152 -9.02 -29.47 11.73
C SER A 152 -8.88 -29.48 10.20
N SER A 153 -9.95 -29.82 9.48
CA SER A 153 -10.02 -29.80 8.01
C SER A 153 -8.99 -30.71 7.32
N CYS A 154 -8.67 -31.86 7.93
CA CYS A 154 -7.75 -32.83 7.37
C CYS A 154 -8.48 -34.10 6.88
N ILE A 155 -7.82 -34.80 5.95
CA ILE A 155 -8.23 -36.12 5.49
C ILE A 155 -7.47 -37.14 6.35
N TYR A 156 -8.19 -38.14 6.86
CA TYR A 156 -7.60 -39.23 7.61
C TYR A 156 -7.96 -40.58 7.00
N LYS A 157 -7.04 -41.53 7.17
CA LYS A 157 -7.25 -42.94 6.89
C LYS A 157 -7.26 -43.70 8.21
N PHE A 158 -8.32 -44.50 8.43
CA PHE A 158 -8.45 -45.41 9.55
C PHE A 158 -8.54 -46.84 9.01
N THR A 159 -7.81 -47.76 9.63
CA THR A 159 -7.81 -49.18 9.29
C THR A 159 -8.29 -49.97 10.50
N CYS A 160 -9.41 -50.67 10.35
CA CYS A 160 -9.96 -51.52 11.39
C CYS A 160 -9.18 -52.84 11.49
N SER A 161 -9.29 -53.54 12.61
CA SER A 161 -8.72 -54.88 12.79
C SER A 161 -9.33 -55.93 11.85
N CYS A 162 -10.54 -55.68 11.31
CA CYS A 162 -11.18 -56.52 10.29
C CYS A 162 -10.62 -56.32 8.86
N GLY A 163 -9.66 -55.40 8.67
CA GLY A 163 -9.08 -55.10 7.35
C GLY A 163 -9.77 -53.96 6.60
N ASP A 164 -10.95 -53.52 7.06
CA ASP A 164 -11.67 -52.41 6.42
C ASP A 164 -10.96 -51.07 6.59
N THR A 165 -10.90 -50.30 5.50
CA THR A 165 -10.28 -48.98 5.46
C THR A 165 -11.34 -47.90 5.27
N CYS A 166 -11.46 -46.99 6.23
CA CYS A 166 -12.29 -45.80 6.11
C CYS A 166 -11.44 -44.56 5.83
N ILE A 167 -11.76 -43.85 4.76
CA ILE A 167 -11.19 -42.52 4.46
C ILE A 167 -12.27 -41.48 4.73
N GLY A 168 -11.93 -40.45 5.51
CA GLY A 168 -12.90 -39.42 5.87
C GLY A 168 -12.28 -38.05 5.97
N ARG A 169 -13.10 -37.03 5.73
CA ARG A 169 -12.75 -35.62 5.98
C ARG A 169 -13.23 -35.21 7.37
N ILE A 170 -12.39 -34.52 8.13
CA ILE A 170 -12.74 -34.05 9.47
C ILE A 170 -12.96 -32.54 9.46
N ASN A 171 -14.18 -32.10 9.79
CA ASN A 171 -14.47 -30.68 9.98
C ASN A 171 -14.14 -30.19 11.41
N ARG A 172 -14.14 -31.10 12.41
CA ARG A 172 -13.75 -30.83 13.80
C ARG A 172 -12.28 -31.20 14.06
N MET A 173 -11.78 -31.05 15.29
CA MET A 173 -10.41 -31.48 15.65
C MET A 173 -10.24 -33.00 15.52
N PHE A 174 -9.09 -33.43 15.00
CA PHE A 174 -8.74 -34.84 14.78
C PHE A 174 -8.92 -35.69 16.05
N GLN A 175 -8.52 -35.18 17.22
CA GLN A 175 -8.66 -35.87 18.50
C GLN A 175 -10.11 -36.29 18.82
N CYS A 176 -11.09 -35.44 18.50
CA CYS A 176 -12.52 -35.73 18.74
C CYS A 176 -13.02 -36.86 17.83
N ARG A 177 -12.50 -36.96 16.60
CA ARG A 177 -12.85 -38.05 15.69
C ARG A 177 -12.17 -39.35 16.10
N ARG A 178 -10.89 -39.28 16.51
CA ARG A 178 -10.14 -40.42 17.04
C ARG A 178 -10.82 -41.05 18.27
N LYS A 179 -11.28 -40.23 19.22
CA LYS A 179 -12.01 -40.70 20.42
C LYS A 179 -13.32 -41.44 20.11
N LYS A 180 -13.96 -41.18 18.97
CA LYS A 180 -15.16 -41.92 18.54
C LYS A 180 -14.80 -43.34 18.07
N HIS A 181 -13.69 -43.48 17.35
CA HIS A 181 -13.21 -44.76 16.84
C HIS A 181 -12.48 -45.60 17.89
N SER A 182 -11.80 -44.96 18.85
CA SER A 182 -11.09 -45.66 19.94
C SER A 182 -12.01 -46.37 20.94
N LYS A 183 -13.32 -46.08 20.91
CA LYS A 183 -14.32 -46.86 21.66
C LYS A 183 -14.64 -48.21 20.99
N MET A 184 -14.13 -48.48 19.78
CA MET A 184 -14.47 -49.66 18.98
C MET A 184 -13.29 -50.55 18.57
N ALA A 185 -12.04 -50.06 18.54
CA ALA A 185 -10.86 -50.92 18.37
C ALA A 185 -9.53 -50.13 18.52
N THR A 186 -8.47 -50.87 18.82
CA THR A 186 -7.06 -50.42 18.90
C THR A 186 -6.44 -50.35 17.51
N LYS A 187 -5.92 -49.18 17.07
CA LYS A 187 -4.65 -48.96 16.31
C LYS A 187 -4.61 -47.75 15.34
N SER A 188 -3.35 -47.40 15.02
CA SER A 188 -2.68 -46.55 14.02
C SER A 188 -3.47 -45.62 13.08
N TYR A 189 -3.01 -44.37 13.00
CA TYR A 189 -3.57 -43.29 12.17
C TYR A 189 -2.49 -42.66 11.31
N ARG A 190 -2.78 -42.43 10.02
CA ARG A 190 -1.90 -41.70 9.10
C ARG A 190 -2.64 -40.51 8.49
N LYS A 191 -2.06 -39.32 8.60
CA LYS A 191 -2.58 -38.08 8.04
C LYS A 191 -1.86 -37.78 6.72
N TYR A 192 -2.63 -37.36 5.73
CA TYR A 192 -2.15 -36.84 4.44
C TYR A 192 -2.25 -35.31 4.45
#